data_AF-F3YZX0-F1
#
_entry.id   AF-F3YZX0-F1
#
_cell.length_a   1.000
_cell.length_b   1.000
_cell.length_c   1.000
_cell.angle_alpha   90.00
_cell.angle_beta   90.00
_cell.angle_gamma   90.00
#
_symmetry.space_group_name_H-M   'P 1'
#
loop_
_entity.id
_entity.type
_entity.pdbx_description
1 polymer ?
#
loop_
_entity_poly.entity_id
_entity_poly.type
_entity_poly.pdbx_seq_one_letter_code
_entity_poly.pdbx_strand_id
1 'polypeptide(L)'
;MAQDVRTRYGTLLGATFAVFHDNGSPSEIWPGQASPLETPLGRLVPQHTGEDLRKPRVEPVTFHPDGTLRSLPLETQTRVSTPLGEIPAELVSFHPSGTVRRVFPLNGKLSGPWTWEDEQRLAEPLALKTPAGRVEARLICVHFHPSGALRSLTLWRGEEVEVDSPLGRVKARLGLAFHENGALRSLEPAEPLAVPTPIGTLRAFDSDALGVSGDANSLVFAPDGKLEELASVDCAVAVSCGGQGRRFAPGKRQNLCEENVIDPVPLHLRFESGLVRIGDDEAFELDRCTFRVERQIFALFSDFQGARGC
;
A
#
# COMPACT_ATOMS: atom_id res chain seq x y z
N MET A 1 -27.92 -26.59 -7.55
CA MET A 1 -29.12 -25.94 -6.99
C MET A 1 -28.64 -24.80 -6.13
N ALA A 2 -29.19 -23.60 -6.29
CA ALA A 2 -28.88 -22.49 -5.41
C ALA A 2 -29.38 -22.80 -3.99
N GLN A 3 -28.57 -22.55 -2.97
CA GLN A 3 -28.91 -22.84 -1.58
C GLN A 3 -28.69 -21.62 -0.69
N ASP A 4 -29.53 -21.45 0.32
CA ASP A 4 -29.32 -20.40 1.31
C ASP A 4 -28.30 -20.85 2.35
N VAL A 5 -27.36 -19.99 2.69
CA VAL A 5 -26.30 -20.29 3.66
C VAL A 5 -26.39 -19.34 4.83
N ARG A 6 -26.66 -19.89 6.02
CA ARG A 6 -26.74 -19.12 7.27
C ARG A 6 -25.33 -18.77 7.77
N THR A 7 -25.12 -17.51 8.12
CA THR A 7 -23.90 -17.00 8.73
C THR A 7 -24.23 -16.31 10.05
N ARG A 8 -23.21 -15.89 10.80
CA ARG A 8 -23.40 -15.11 12.03
C ARG A 8 -23.93 -13.69 11.77
N TYR A 9 -23.82 -13.19 10.54
CA TYR A 9 -24.20 -11.82 10.16
C TYR A 9 -25.55 -11.77 9.42
N GLY A 10 -26.16 -12.92 9.14
CA GLY A 10 -27.35 -13.03 8.30
C GLY A 10 -27.28 -14.24 7.37
N THR A 11 -28.27 -14.37 6.50
CA THR A 11 -28.33 -15.45 5.51
C THR A 11 -27.90 -14.93 4.15
N LEU A 12 -26.95 -15.62 3.52
CA LEU A 12 -26.60 -15.42 2.12
C LEU A 12 -27.56 -16.24 1.26
N LEU A 13 -28.40 -15.53 0.50
CA LEU A 13 -29.51 -16.08 -0.26
C LEU A 13 -29.07 -16.53 -1.65
N GLY A 14 -29.63 -17.66 -2.09
CA GLY A 14 -29.45 -18.19 -3.43
C GLY A 14 -27.98 -18.44 -3.80
N ALA A 15 -27.15 -18.90 -2.85
CA ALA A 15 -25.73 -19.10 -3.10
C ALA A 15 -25.51 -20.04 -4.29
N THR A 16 -24.79 -19.55 -5.30
CA THR A 16 -24.51 -20.29 -6.53
C THR A 16 -23.39 -21.31 -6.32
N PHE A 17 -22.47 -20.99 -5.42
CA PHE A 17 -21.38 -21.85 -5.00
C PHE A 17 -20.99 -21.56 -3.55
N ALA A 18 -20.53 -22.57 -2.83
CA ALA A 18 -20.04 -22.45 -1.47
C ALA A 18 -18.89 -23.42 -1.21
N VAL A 19 -17.85 -22.93 -0.53
CA VAL A 19 -16.69 -23.69 -0.04
C VAL A 19 -16.70 -23.60 1.47
N PHE A 20 -16.34 -24.70 2.13
CA PHE A 20 -16.30 -24.82 3.58
C PHE A 20 -14.88 -25.16 4.05
N HIS A 21 -14.52 -24.68 5.23
CA HIS A 21 -13.31 -25.11 5.95
C HIS A 21 -13.46 -26.56 6.43
N ASP A 22 -12.36 -27.18 6.85
CA ASP A 22 -12.33 -28.55 7.37
C ASP A 22 -13.24 -28.76 8.59
N ASN A 23 -13.49 -27.69 9.35
CA ASN A 23 -14.40 -27.71 10.51
C ASN A 23 -15.89 -27.55 10.13
N GLY A 24 -16.21 -27.51 8.83
CA GLY A 24 -17.57 -27.35 8.31
C GLY A 24 -18.11 -25.92 8.31
N SER A 25 -17.35 -24.93 8.80
CA SER A 25 -17.75 -23.52 8.70
C SER A 25 -17.60 -23.00 7.27
N PRO A 26 -18.40 -22.01 6.83
CA PRO A 26 -18.22 -21.43 5.51
C PRO A 26 -16.84 -20.79 5.36
N SER A 27 -16.22 -21.00 4.19
CA SER A 27 -14.98 -20.33 3.79
C SER A 27 -15.24 -19.27 2.73
N GLU A 28 -15.95 -19.64 1.66
CA GLU A 28 -16.26 -18.76 0.54
C GLU A 28 -17.68 -19.02 0.07
N ILE A 29 -18.47 -17.98 -0.14
CA ILE A 29 -19.86 -18.08 -0.61
C ILE A 29 -20.07 -17.05 -1.72
N TRP A 30 -20.59 -17.50 -2.86
CA TRP A 30 -21.00 -16.63 -3.97
C TRP A 30 -22.50 -16.34 -3.85
N PRO A 31 -22.92 -15.15 -3.41
CA PRO A 31 -24.33 -14.82 -3.27
C PRO A 31 -24.99 -14.75 -4.66
N GLY A 32 -26.19 -15.30 -4.79
CA GLY A 32 -26.98 -15.19 -6.02
C GLY A 32 -28.10 -14.15 -5.94
N GLN A 33 -28.33 -13.59 -4.75
CA GLN A 33 -29.39 -12.60 -4.49
C GLN A 33 -28.94 -11.58 -3.44
N ALA A 34 -29.62 -10.43 -3.42
CA ALA A 34 -29.42 -9.39 -2.42
C ALA A 34 -29.60 -9.96 -1.01
N SER A 35 -28.51 -9.94 -0.23
CA SER A 35 -28.43 -10.61 1.06
C SER A 35 -27.92 -9.66 2.14
N PRO A 36 -28.76 -8.77 2.70
CA PRO A 36 -28.29 -7.80 3.67
C PRO A 36 -27.72 -8.47 4.92
N LEU A 37 -26.50 -8.10 5.28
CA LEU A 37 -25.77 -8.62 6.44
C LEU A 37 -25.63 -7.53 7.50
N GLU A 38 -25.90 -7.86 8.76
CA GLU A 38 -25.67 -7.00 9.91
C GLU A 38 -24.20 -7.14 10.35
N THR A 39 -23.36 -6.17 9.98
CA THR A 39 -21.90 -6.21 10.25
C THR A 39 -21.50 -5.17 11.30
N PRO A 40 -20.28 -5.26 11.86
CA PRO A 40 -19.74 -4.21 12.73
C PRO A 40 -19.65 -2.83 12.06
N LEU A 41 -19.69 -2.77 10.72
CA LEU A 41 -19.64 -1.53 9.93
C LEU A 41 -21.04 -1.07 9.47
N GLY A 42 -22.10 -1.65 10.04
CA GLY A 42 -23.48 -1.42 9.66
C GLY A 42 -24.03 -2.50 8.74
N ARG A 43 -25.21 -2.22 8.17
CA ARG A 43 -25.95 -3.14 7.32
C ARG A 43 -25.44 -3.06 5.88
N LEU A 44 -24.76 -4.11 5.41
CA LEU A 44 -24.08 -4.15 4.12
C LEU A 44 -24.68 -5.21 3.20
N VAL A 45 -24.76 -4.91 1.91
CA VAL A 45 -25.26 -5.85 0.89
C VAL A 45 -24.08 -6.38 0.08
N PRO A 46 -23.78 -7.68 0.19
CA PRO A 46 -22.77 -8.33 -0.63
C PRO A 46 -23.08 -8.18 -2.12
N GLN A 47 -22.01 -8.17 -2.93
CA GLN A 47 -22.13 -8.32 -4.36
C GLN A 47 -22.85 -9.62 -4.69
N HIS A 48 -23.84 -9.54 -5.57
CA HIS A 48 -24.61 -10.66 -6.08
C HIS A 48 -24.88 -10.55 -7.59
N THR A 49 -24.47 -9.45 -8.21
CA THR A 49 -24.45 -9.27 -9.67
C THR A 49 -23.02 -9.15 -10.19
N GLY A 50 -22.80 -9.52 -11.45
CA GLY A 50 -21.49 -9.38 -12.08
C GLY A 50 -21.52 -9.79 -13.54
N GLU A 51 -21.79 -8.83 -14.42
CA GLU A 51 -21.85 -9.02 -15.88
C GLU A 51 -21.45 -7.72 -16.64
N ASP A 52 -20.75 -6.79 -15.98
CA ASP A 52 -20.26 -5.57 -16.62
C ASP A 52 -18.73 -5.60 -16.83
N LEU A 53 -18.21 -4.66 -17.62
CA LEU A 53 -16.78 -4.60 -17.98
C LEU A 53 -15.86 -4.40 -16.77
N ARG A 54 -16.36 -3.74 -15.72
CA ARG A 54 -15.62 -3.40 -14.50
C ARG A 54 -15.70 -4.50 -13.45
N LYS A 55 -16.85 -5.16 -13.33
CA LYS A 55 -17.14 -6.29 -12.43
C LYS A 55 -17.70 -7.47 -13.24
N PRO A 56 -16.84 -8.20 -13.96
CA PRO A 56 -17.28 -9.22 -14.91
C PRO A 56 -17.83 -10.49 -14.25
N ARG A 57 -17.70 -10.64 -12.92
CA ARG A 57 -18.16 -11.79 -12.13
C ARG A 57 -18.50 -11.35 -10.71
N VAL A 58 -19.36 -12.12 -10.05
CA VAL A 58 -19.60 -12.01 -8.61
C VAL A 58 -18.36 -12.49 -7.85
N GLU A 59 -17.85 -11.67 -6.94
CA GLU A 59 -16.80 -12.06 -6.00
C GLU A 59 -17.40 -12.71 -4.75
N PRO A 60 -16.73 -13.72 -4.17
CA PRO A 60 -17.25 -14.39 -2.98
C PRO A 60 -17.19 -13.49 -1.75
N VAL A 61 -18.16 -13.67 -0.86
CA VAL A 61 -18.01 -13.34 0.55
C VAL A 61 -17.12 -14.41 1.17
N THR A 62 -16.02 -14.00 1.82
CA THR A 62 -15.08 -14.94 2.43
C THR A 62 -15.06 -14.81 3.95
N PHE A 63 -14.71 -15.90 4.63
CA PHE A 63 -14.77 -16.05 6.07
C PHE A 63 -13.49 -16.69 6.64
N HIS A 64 -13.13 -16.29 7.84
CA HIS A 64 -12.13 -16.98 8.66
C HIS A 64 -12.70 -18.32 9.19
N PRO A 65 -11.85 -19.26 9.65
CA PRO A 65 -12.30 -20.57 10.13
C PRO A 65 -13.25 -20.53 11.33
N ASP A 66 -13.29 -19.43 12.08
CA ASP A 66 -14.24 -19.24 13.17
C ASP A 66 -15.63 -18.79 12.66
N GLY A 67 -15.76 -18.45 11.37
CA GLY A 67 -16.94 -17.89 10.72
C GLY A 67 -16.99 -16.36 10.70
N THR A 68 -15.92 -15.67 11.11
CA THR A 68 -15.84 -14.19 11.07
C THR A 68 -15.71 -13.78 9.62
N LEU A 69 -16.34 -12.68 9.20
CA LEU A 69 -16.10 -12.15 7.85
C LEU A 69 -14.60 -11.91 7.66
N ARG A 70 -14.10 -12.24 6.47
CA ARG A 70 -12.72 -11.96 6.06
C ARG A 70 -12.70 -10.93 4.96
N SER A 71 -13.56 -11.07 3.96
CA SER A 71 -13.69 -10.17 2.81
C SER A 71 -15.15 -10.08 2.38
N LEU A 72 -15.63 -8.88 2.11
CA LEU A 72 -17.00 -8.59 1.74
C LEU A 72 -17.01 -7.59 0.57
N PRO A 73 -17.02 -8.08 -0.68
CA PRO A 73 -17.33 -7.27 -1.86
C PRO A 73 -18.77 -6.79 -1.77
N LEU A 74 -19.01 -5.51 -2.07
CA LEU A 74 -20.31 -4.87 -1.97
C LEU A 74 -20.94 -4.68 -3.35
N GLU A 75 -22.26 -4.84 -3.40
CA GLU A 75 -23.04 -4.65 -4.62
C GLU A 75 -22.90 -3.22 -5.14
N THR A 76 -23.11 -2.24 -4.26
CA THR A 76 -22.97 -0.82 -4.54
C THR A 76 -22.00 -0.18 -3.58
N GLN A 77 -21.35 0.90 -4.03
CA GLN A 77 -20.50 1.69 -3.16
C GLN A 77 -21.35 2.23 -1.99
N THR A 78 -20.95 1.85 -0.77
CA THR A 78 -21.69 2.16 0.45
C THR A 78 -20.76 2.84 1.44
N ARG A 79 -21.22 3.88 2.13
CA ARG A 79 -20.45 4.50 3.21
C ARG A 79 -20.44 3.59 4.42
N VAL A 80 -19.23 3.30 4.91
CA VAL A 80 -19.01 2.47 6.09
C VAL A 80 -18.42 3.30 7.21
N SER A 81 -18.91 3.07 8.43
CA SER A 81 -18.42 3.76 9.62
C SER A 81 -17.09 3.16 10.07
N THR A 82 -16.01 3.94 10.02
CA THR A 82 -14.67 3.50 10.40
C THR A 82 -14.12 4.34 11.56
N PRO A 83 -13.03 3.92 12.21
CA PRO A 83 -12.32 4.75 13.19
C PRO A 83 -11.85 6.11 12.66
N LEU A 84 -11.72 6.27 11.33
CA LEU A 84 -11.36 7.54 10.68
C LEU A 84 -12.57 8.34 10.17
N GLY A 85 -13.78 7.90 10.49
CA GLY A 85 -15.04 8.45 10.00
C GLY A 85 -15.66 7.61 8.88
N GLU A 86 -16.64 8.20 8.19
CA GLU A 86 -17.36 7.54 7.10
C GLU A 86 -16.49 7.50 5.83
N ILE A 87 -16.28 6.31 5.28
CA ILE A 87 -15.49 6.10 4.06
C ILE A 87 -16.37 5.34 3.06
N PRO A 88 -16.48 5.78 1.79
CA PRO A 88 -17.15 4.98 0.77
C PRO A 88 -16.37 3.69 0.54
N ALA A 89 -17.08 2.58 0.31
CA ALA A 89 -16.48 1.28 0.10
C ALA A 89 -17.23 0.49 -0.95
N GLU A 90 -16.49 -0.19 -1.82
CA GLU A 90 -16.98 -1.30 -2.63
C GLU A 90 -16.44 -2.66 -2.18
N LEU A 91 -15.40 -2.65 -1.36
CA LEU A 91 -14.88 -3.84 -0.71
C LEU A 91 -14.39 -3.49 0.69
N VAL A 92 -14.80 -4.30 1.66
CA VAL A 92 -14.27 -4.24 3.02
C VAL A 92 -13.72 -5.60 3.42
N SER A 93 -12.63 -5.60 4.19
CA SER A 93 -12.06 -6.80 4.78
C SER A 93 -11.90 -6.63 6.28
N PHE A 94 -11.84 -7.75 7.00
CA PHE A 94 -11.84 -7.77 8.46
C PHE A 94 -10.70 -8.64 9.01
N HIS A 95 -10.23 -8.26 10.19
CA HIS A 95 -9.34 -9.09 10.99
C HIS A 95 -10.11 -10.29 11.58
N PRO A 96 -9.43 -11.35 12.04
CA PRO A 96 -10.10 -12.46 12.73
C PRO A 96 -10.91 -12.03 13.96
N SER A 97 -10.55 -10.90 14.60
CA SER A 97 -11.31 -10.27 15.69
C SER A 97 -12.67 -9.71 15.25
N GLY A 98 -12.94 -9.60 13.95
CA GLY A 98 -14.10 -8.93 13.38
C GLY A 98 -13.97 -7.41 13.24
N THR A 99 -12.83 -6.82 13.66
CA THR A 99 -12.56 -5.39 13.43
C THR A 99 -12.21 -5.14 11.96
N VAL A 100 -12.50 -3.93 11.47
CA VAL A 100 -12.16 -3.56 10.09
C VAL A 100 -10.66 -3.68 9.86
N ARG A 101 -10.30 -4.29 8.74
CA ARG A 101 -8.91 -4.43 8.30
C ARG A 101 -8.64 -3.50 7.14
N ARG A 102 -9.39 -3.58 6.04
CA ARG A 102 -9.21 -2.67 4.90
C ARG A 102 -10.54 -2.20 4.37
N VAL A 103 -10.54 -0.96 3.89
CA VAL A 103 -11.64 -0.35 3.16
C VAL A 103 -11.11 0.10 1.80
N PHE A 104 -11.72 -0.40 0.75
CA PHE A 104 -11.42 -0.04 -0.63
C PHE A 104 -12.59 0.77 -1.19
N PRO A 105 -12.40 2.07 -1.48
CA PRO A 105 -13.44 2.90 -2.09
C PRO A 105 -13.96 2.34 -3.40
N LEU A 106 -13.10 1.66 -4.16
CA LEU A 106 -13.42 1.03 -5.42
C LEU A 106 -12.90 -0.41 -5.44
N ASN A 107 -13.60 -1.32 -6.12
CA ASN A 107 -13.22 -2.73 -6.27
C ASN A 107 -13.48 -3.24 -7.71
N GLY A 108 -13.12 -2.45 -8.72
CA GLY A 108 -13.16 -2.87 -10.12
C GLY A 108 -12.00 -3.79 -10.47
N LYS A 109 -12.26 -4.77 -11.32
CA LYS A 109 -11.24 -5.71 -11.79
C LYS A 109 -10.58 -5.17 -13.06
N LEU A 110 -9.28 -4.90 -12.98
CA LEU A 110 -8.49 -4.49 -14.14
C LEU A 110 -8.49 -5.61 -15.19
N SER A 111 -8.76 -5.23 -16.43
CA SER A 111 -8.84 -6.14 -17.58
C SER A 111 -8.40 -5.41 -18.86
N GLY A 112 -8.31 -6.11 -19.99
CA GLY A 112 -7.97 -5.49 -21.27
C GLY A 112 -8.81 -4.23 -21.60
N PRO A 113 -10.15 -4.28 -21.49
CA PRO A 113 -11.02 -3.12 -21.71
C PRO A 113 -11.25 -2.21 -20.49
N TRP A 114 -10.66 -2.52 -19.32
CA TRP A 114 -10.84 -1.74 -18.09
C TRP A 114 -9.50 -1.50 -17.41
N THR A 115 -8.92 -0.32 -17.64
CA THR A 115 -7.57 0.01 -17.18
C THR A 115 -7.57 0.61 -15.78
N TRP A 116 -6.38 0.82 -15.21
CA TRP A 116 -6.25 1.49 -13.91
C TRP A 116 -6.65 2.97 -14.01
N GLU A 117 -6.44 3.62 -15.16
CA GLU A 117 -6.91 4.98 -15.43
C GLU A 117 -8.44 5.03 -15.46
N ASP A 118 -9.09 4.01 -16.03
CA ASP A 118 -10.55 3.91 -16.05
C ASP A 118 -11.11 3.83 -14.63
N GLU A 119 -10.50 2.97 -13.80
CA GLU A 119 -10.87 2.84 -12.39
C GLU A 119 -10.59 4.12 -11.59
N GLN A 120 -9.44 4.78 -11.80
CA GLN A 120 -9.08 6.02 -11.12
C GLN A 120 -10.08 7.15 -11.41
N ARG A 121 -10.66 7.20 -12.61
CA ARG A 121 -11.64 8.25 -12.96
C ARG A 121 -12.92 8.16 -12.14
N LEU A 122 -13.21 7.01 -11.53
CA LEU A 122 -14.33 6.83 -10.61
C LEU A 122 -13.98 7.20 -9.16
N ALA A 123 -12.70 7.38 -8.86
CA ALA A 123 -12.27 7.65 -7.50
C ALA A 123 -12.58 9.10 -7.12
N GLU A 124 -13.20 9.29 -5.95
CA GLU A 124 -13.45 10.61 -5.38
C GLU A 124 -12.35 10.95 -4.36
N PRO A 125 -11.94 12.24 -4.25
CA PRO A 125 -11.05 12.67 -3.18
C PRO A 125 -11.68 12.45 -1.80
N LEU A 126 -10.89 11.92 -0.87
CA LEU A 126 -11.29 11.71 0.52
C LEU A 126 -10.44 12.57 1.45
N ALA A 127 -11.10 13.33 2.32
CA ALA A 127 -10.46 14.11 3.36
C ALA A 127 -10.41 13.32 4.67
N LEU A 128 -9.23 12.86 5.07
CA LEU A 128 -9.00 12.08 6.28
C LEU A 128 -8.10 12.83 7.27
N LYS A 129 -8.41 12.73 8.56
CA LYS A 129 -7.51 13.17 9.64
C LYS A 129 -6.59 12.00 9.98
N THR A 130 -5.32 12.09 9.62
CA THR A 130 -4.32 11.07 9.94
C THR A 130 -3.44 11.54 11.09
N PRO A 131 -2.67 10.64 11.73
CA PRO A 131 -1.66 11.03 12.71
C PRO A 131 -0.58 11.98 12.14
N ALA A 132 -0.32 11.95 10.83
CA ALA A 132 0.64 12.82 10.15
C ALA A 132 -0.01 14.07 9.52
N GLY A 133 -1.20 14.45 9.99
CA GLY A 133 -1.95 15.61 9.50
C GLY A 133 -3.15 15.25 8.64
N ARG A 134 -3.80 16.29 8.10
CA ARG A 134 -4.97 16.12 7.21
C ARG A 134 -4.48 15.74 5.81
N VAL A 135 -5.01 14.63 5.29
CA VAL A 135 -4.78 14.12 3.94
C VAL A 135 -6.05 14.35 3.13
N GLU A 136 -5.91 14.88 1.92
CA GLU A 136 -7.00 15.01 0.96
C GLU A 136 -6.52 14.51 -0.40
N ALA A 137 -6.95 13.31 -0.77
CA ALA A 137 -6.49 12.62 -1.98
C ALA A 137 -7.47 11.51 -2.40
N ARG A 138 -7.36 11.06 -3.64
CA ARG A 138 -8.01 9.81 -4.07
C ARG A 138 -7.24 8.62 -3.50
N LEU A 139 -7.97 7.71 -2.85
CA LEU A 139 -7.39 6.54 -2.17
C LEU A 139 -7.76 5.24 -2.90
N ILE A 140 -6.79 4.34 -3.01
CA ILE A 140 -7.01 2.95 -3.39
C ILE A 140 -7.49 2.16 -2.17
N CYS A 141 -6.86 2.37 -1.01
CA CYS A 141 -7.08 1.56 0.18
C CYS A 141 -6.78 2.34 1.47
N VAL A 142 -7.62 2.12 2.48
CA VAL A 142 -7.37 2.50 3.87
C VAL A 142 -7.24 1.22 4.69
N HIS A 143 -6.10 1.04 5.36
CA HIS A 143 -5.76 -0.16 6.12
C HIS A 143 -5.68 0.17 7.61
N PHE A 144 -6.23 -0.69 8.44
CA PHE A 144 -6.27 -0.55 9.90
C PHE A 144 -5.54 -1.69 10.59
N HIS A 145 -4.90 -1.37 11.72
CA HIS A 145 -4.44 -2.35 12.70
C HIS A 145 -5.64 -3.02 13.41
N PRO A 146 -5.47 -4.18 14.06
CA PRO A 146 -6.54 -4.83 14.81
C PRO A 146 -7.19 -3.95 15.87
N SER A 147 -6.44 -3.02 16.47
CA SER A 147 -6.92 -2.00 17.42
C SER A 147 -7.84 -0.94 16.80
N GLY A 148 -7.90 -0.85 15.48
CA GLY A 148 -8.59 0.23 14.75
C GLY A 148 -7.71 1.46 14.49
N ALA A 149 -6.45 1.48 14.94
CA ALA A 149 -5.50 2.51 14.54
C ALA A 149 -5.23 2.45 13.03
N LEU A 150 -5.02 3.60 12.39
CA LEU A 150 -4.63 3.66 10.99
C LEU A 150 -3.28 2.95 10.83
N ARG A 151 -3.21 2.01 9.89
CA ARG A 151 -2.00 1.28 9.53
C ARG A 151 -1.36 1.84 8.28
N SER A 152 -2.15 2.10 7.24
CA SER A 152 -1.63 2.71 6.01
C SER A 152 -2.72 3.27 5.13
N LEU A 153 -2.31 4.23 4.29
CA LEU A 153 -3.08 4.76 3.18
C LEU A 153 -2.35 4.40 1.89
N THR A 154 -3.10 3.97 0.87
CA THR A 154 -2.58 3.79 -0.48
C THR A 154 -3.28 4.79 -1.39
N LEU A 155 -2.50 5.66 -2.02
CA LEU A 155 -2.95 6.74 -2.90
C LEU A 155 -3.05 6.24 -4.33
N TRP A 156 -3.95 6.83 -5.11
CA TRP A 156 -3.94 6.64 -6.55
C TRP A 156 -2.67 7.24 -7.19
N ARG A 157 -2.29 6.72 -8.36
CA ARG A 157 -1.16 7.25 -9.13
C ARG A 157 -1.36 8.74 -9.45
N GLY A 158 -0.31 9.53 -9.27
CA GLY A 158 -0.34 10.98 -9.49
C GLY A 158 -0.94 11.80 -8.34
N GLU A 159 -1.51 11.16 -7.32
CA GLU A 159 -1.89 11.86 -6.09
C GLU A 159 -0.66 12.09 -5.21
N GLU A 160 -0.57 13.30 -4.65
CA GLU A 160 0.49 13.70 -3.75
C GLU A 160 -0.10 14.43 -2.56
N VAL A 161 0.39 14.13 -1.36
CA VAL A 161 -0.10 14.73 -0.11
C VAL A 161 1.04 15.26 0.72
N GLU A 162 0.79 16.38 1.41
CA GLU A 162 1.76 16.98 2.31
C GLU A 162 1.50 16.51 3.75
N VAL A 163 2.52 15.93 4.38
CA VAL A 163 2.40 15.29 5.70
C VAL A 163 3.51 15.70 6.64
N ASP A 164 3.21 15.65 7.94
CA ASP A 164 4.20 15.82 8.99
C ASP A 164 5.01 14.53 9.18
N SER A 165 6.34 14.66 9.19
CA SER A 165 7.27 13.54 9.37
C SER A 165 8.39 13.90 10.34
N PRO A 166 9.19 12.93 10.80
CA PRO A 166 10.40 13.20 11.57
C PRO A 166 11.41 14.10 10.86
N LEU A 167 11.33 14.21 9.53
CA LEU A 167 12.18 15.06 8.69
C LEU A 167 11.56 16.46 8.45
N GLY A 168 10.47 16.79 9.15
CA GLY A 168 9.65 17.95 8.89
C GLY A 168 8.54 17.66 7.89
N ARG A 169 8.05 18.69 7.21
CA ARG A 169 6.92 18.58 6.30
C ARG A 169 7.37 18.04 4.94
N VAL A 170 6.78 16.94 4.49
CA VAL A 170 7.20 16.20 3.29
C VAL A 170 6.02 15.97 2.36
N LYS A 171 6.24 16.16 1.07
CA LYS A 171 5.30 15.75 0.02
C LYS A 171 5.50 14.27 -0.28
N ALA A 172 4.48 13.47 -0.09
CA ALA A 172 4.50 12.03 -0.29
C ALA A 172 3.59 11.62 -1.47
N ARG A 173 3.98 10.54 -2.15
CA ARG A 173 3.23 9.86 -3.21
C ARG A 173 2.99 8.40 -2.81
N LEU A 174 2.14 7.68 -3.56
CA LEU A 174 1.83 6.24 -3.41
C LEU A 174 1.18 5.81 -2.09
N GLY A 175 1.66 6.26 -0.95
CA GLY A 175 1.09 5.89 0.33
C GLY A 175 1.91 6.30 1.54
N LEU A 176 1.31 6.00 2.69
CA LEU A 176 1.84 6.29 4.02
C LEU A 176 1.58 5.07 4.90
N ALA A 177 2.50 4.74 5.79
CA ALA A 177 2.31 3.71 6.79
C ALA A 177 2.57 4.26 8.19
N PHE A 178 1.87 3.69 9.18
CA PHE A 178 1.90 4.12 10.56
C PHE A 178 2.12 2.92 11.48
N HIS A 179 2.91 3.16 12.52
CA HIS A 179 2.93 2.31 13.70
C HIS A 179 1.59 2.39 14.43
N GLU A 180 1.29 1.39 15.25
CA GLU A 180 0.00 1.33 15.96
C GLU A 180 -0.19 2.49 16.96
N ASN A 181 0.90 3.08 17.46
CA ASN A 181 0.89 4.29 18.28
C ASN A 181 0.63 5.60 17.49
N GLY A 182 0.45 5.51 16.16
CA GLY A 182 0.24 6.65 15.27
C GLY A 182 1.53 7.31 14.76
N ALA A 183 2.71 6.90 15.21
CA ALA A 183 3.96 7.40 14.64
C ALA A 183 4.05 7.00 13.16
N LEU A 184 4.50 7.93 12.31
CA LEU A 184 4.75 7.64 10.91
C LEU A 184 5.83 6.56 10.81
N ARG A 185 5.51 5.43 10.17
CA ARG A 185 6.41 4.32 9.92
C ARG A 185 7.11 4.45 8.58
N SER A 186 6.39 4.84 7.53
CA SER A 186 6.97 4.86 6.19
C SER A 186 6.23 5.82 5.27
N LEU A 187 6.95 6.44 4.34
CA LEU A 187 6.39 7.23 3.25
C LEU A 187 7.27 7.13 2.00
N GLU A 188 6.68 7.30 0.82
CA GLU A 188 7.43 7.49 -0.42
C GLU A 188 7.44 8.98 -0.78
N PRO A 189 8.60 9.65 -0.83
CA PRO A 189 8.68 11.04 -1.26
C PRO A 189 8.17 11.23 -2.69
N ALA A 190 7.47 12.34 -2.94
CA ALA A 190 7.01 12.71 -4.27
C ALA A 190 8.17 12.94 -5.25
N GLU A 191 9.31 13.40 -4.73
CA GLU A 191 10.57 13.63 -5.44
C GLU A 191 11.75 13.24 -4.53
N PRO A 192 12.96 12.98 -5.07
CA PRO A 192 14.03 12.49 -4.23
C PRO A 192 14.45 13.50 -3.15
N LEU A 193 14.21 13.10 -1.90
CA LEU A 193 14.29 13.94 -0.71
C LEU A 193 15.64 13.81 -0.03
N ALA A 194 16.34 14.92 0.20
CA ALA A 194 17.59 14.91 0.94
C ALA A 194 17.34 14.58 2.43
N VAL A 195 18.00 13.53 2.91
CA VAL A 195 17.86 13.01 4.27
C VAL A 195 19.22 12.96 4.95
N PRO A 196 19.42 13.68 6.07
CA PRO A 196 20.61 13.54 6.90
C PRO A 196 20.66 12.12 7.50
N THR A 197 21.78 11.43 7.33
CA THR A 197 22.01 10.10 7.93
C THR A 197 23.36 10.06 8.65
N PRO A 198 23.62 9.05 9.50
CA PRO A 198 24.92 8.89 10.16
C PRO A 198 26.12 8.79 9.20
N ILE A 199 25.90 8.44 7.93
CA ILE A 199 26.96 8.29 6.92
C ILE A 199 27.04 9.47 5.94
N GLY A 200 26.28 10.54 6.19
CA GLY A 200 26.15 11.70 5.31
C GLY A 200 24.74 11.89 4.78
N THR A 201 24.54 12.90 3.94
CA THR A 201 23.22 13.18 3.35
C THR A 201 22.98 12.28 2.14
N LEU A 202 21.92 11.48 2.20
CA LEU A 202 21.43 10.65 1.09
C LEU A 202 20.15 11.27 0.51
N ARG A 203 19.70 10.79 -0.66
CA ARG A 203 18.39 11.17 -1.21
C ARG A 203 17.48 9.95 -1.25
N ALA A 204 16.40 10.00 -0.50
CA ALA A 204 15.42 8.93 -0.44
C ALA A 204 14.45 9.04 -1.60
N PHE A 205 14.35 7.97 -2.38
CA PHE A 205 13.38 7.79 -3.46
C PHE A 205 13.48 6.38 -4.00
N ASP A 206 12.35 5.75 -4.24
CA ASP A 206 12.24 4.46 -4.90
C ASP A 206 11.37 4.62 -6.15
N SER A 207 12.00 4.49 -7.32
CA SER A 207 11.31 4.51 -8.61
C SER A 207 10.45 3.27 -8.85
N ASP A 208 10.78 2.16 -8.19
CA ASP A 208 10.14 0.85 -8.30
C ASP A 208 9.07 0.64 -7.20
N ALA A 209 8.84 1.64 -6.34
CA ALA A 209 7.86 1.56 -5.27
C ALA A 209 6.49 1.14 -5.82
N LEU A 210 5.99 -0.01 -5.33
CA LEU A 210 4.77 -0.61 -5.81
C LEU A 210 3.56 0.18 -5.30
N GLY A 211 2.93 0.97 -6.17
CA GLY A 211 1.68 1.69 -5.90
C GLY A 211 0.44 0.83 -5.61
N VAL A 212 0.64 -0.45 -5.27
CA VAL A 212 -0.40 -1.39 -4.85
C VAL A 212 -0.61 -1.35 -3.34
N SER A 213 0.42 -0.95 -2.57
CA SER A 213 0.33 -0.81 -1.12
C SER A 213 1.23 0.32 -0.63
N GLY A 214 0.67 1.22 0.18
CA GLY A 214 1.42 2.26 0.88
C GLY A 214 2.25 1.77 2.08
N ASP A 215 2.38 0.46 2.30
CA ASP A 215 3.03 -0.12 3.48
C ASP A 215 4.57 -0.05 3.42
N ALA A 216 5.16 -0.15 2.23
CA ALA A 216 6.59 -0.25 2.00
C ALA A 216 7.04 0.83 1.02
N ASN A 217 7.93 1.71 1.47
CA ASN A 217 8.39 2.86 0.72
C ASN A 217 9.87 3.13 1.00
N SER A 218 10.48 4.06 0.26
CA SER A 218 11.90 4.40 0.39
C SER A 218 12.32 4.98 1.73
N LEU A 219 11.40 5.50 2.56
CA LEU A 219 11.70 5.92 3.93
C LEU A 219 10.99 5.04 4.93
N VAL A 220 11.72 4.53 5.91
CA VAL A 220 11.18 3.80 7.06
C VAL A 220 11.75 4.38 8.35
N PHE A 221 10.87 4.62 9.32
CA PHE A 221 11.17 5.18 10.62
C PHE A 221 10.76 4.23 11.74
N ALA A 222 11.56 4.23 12.81
CA ALA A 222 11.23 3.65 14.09
C ALA A 222 10.06 4.40 14.76
N PRO A 223 9.38 3.82 15.77
CA PRO A 223 8.33 4.51 16.52
C PRO A 223 8.77 5.81 17.22
N ASP A 224 10.06 5.99 17.48
CA ASP A 224 10.64 7.21 18.05
C ASP A 224 11.05 8.27 16.99
N GLY A 225 10.81 7.98 15.71
CA GLY A 225 11.09 8.87 14.58
C GLY A 225 12.50 8.73 14.01
N LYS A 226 13.36 7.87 14.55
CA LYS A 226 14.68 7.60 13.94
C LYS A 226 14.53 6.91 12.59
N LEU A 227 15.37 7.28 11.64
CA LEU A 227 15.46 6.60 10.35
C LEU A 227 16.00 5.17 10.55
N GLU A 228 15.25 4.17 10.09
CA GLU A 228 15.64 2.76 10.10
C GLU A 228 16.03 2.28 8.71
N GLU A 229 15.34 2.71 7.65
CA GLU A 229 15.64 2.30 6.29
C GLU A 229 15.53 3.47 5.30
N LEU A 230 16.43 3.48 4.32
CA LEU A 230 16.42 4.39 3.19
C LEU A 230 16.71 3.65 1.89
N ALA A 231 15.88 3.86 0.87
CA ALA A 231 16.17 3.45 -0.50
C ALA A 231 16.54 4.68 -1.35
N SER A 232 17.59 4.57 -2.16
CA SER A 232 18.06 5.65 -3.04
C SER A 232 18.32 5.16 -4.45
N VAL A 233 17.89 5.92 -5.45
CA VAL A 233 18.16 5.64 -6.87
C VAL A 233 19.30 6.48 -7.46
N ASP A 234 19.82 7.48 -6.73
CA ASP A 234 20.81 8.43 -7.27
C ASP A 234 22.02 8.66 -6.34
N CYS A 235 22.11 7.94 -5.23
CA CYS A 235 23.24 8.01 -4.30
C CYS A 235 24.02 6.70 -4.26
N ALA A 236 25.33 6.79 -4.43
CA ALA A 236 26.28 5.72 -4.15
C ALA A 236 27.00 5.97 -2.82
N VAL A 237 27.41 4.91 -2.15
CA VAL A 237 28.15 4.98 -0.89
C VAL A 237 29.50 4.28 -1.06
N ALA A 238 30.58 5.03 -0.87
CA ALA A 238 31.91 4.47 -0.69
C ALA A 238 32.19 4.30 0.81
N VAL A 239 32.63 3.10 1.18
CA VAL A 239 32.97 2.71 2.55
C VAL A 239 34.45 2.33 2.62
N SER A 240 35.17 2.81 3.62
CA SER A 240 36.56 2.43 3.90
C SER A 240 36.71 1.97 5.34
N CYS A 241 37.11 0.72 5.55
CA CYS A 241 37.35 0.14 6.87
C CYS A 241 38.75 -0.51 6.87
N GLY A 242 39.62 -0.13 7.82
CA GLY A 242 40.97 -0.73 7.92
C GLY A 242 41.83 -0.62 6.66
N GLY A 243 41.59 0.38 5.80
CA GLY A 243 42.32 0.60 4.54
C GLY A 243 41.75 -0.15 3.32
N GLN A 244 40.72 -0.97 3.48
CA GLN A 244 40.00 -1.59 2.35
C GLN A 244 38.77 -0.76 1.99
N GLY A 245 38.67 -0.38 0.71
CA GLY A 245 37.58 0.42 0.17
C GLY A 245 36.57 -0.42 -0.62
N ARG A 246 35.29 -0.13 -0.45
CA ARG A 246 34.18 -0.71 -1.22
C ARG A 246 33.20 0.36 -1.65
N ARG A 247 32.51 0.13 -2.76
CA ARG A 247 31.53 1.07 -3.31
C ARG A 247 30.22 0.35 -3.61
N PHE A 248 29.15 0.91 -3.10
CA PHE A 248 27.77 0.46 -3.29
C PHE A 248 27.03 1.51 -4.11
N ALA A 249 26.25 1.08 -5.09
CA ALA A 249 25.51 1.97 -5.96
C ALA A 249 24.16 1.34 -6.33
N PRO A 250 23.17 2.15 -6.72
CA PRO A 250 21.94 1.65 -7.32
C PRO A 250 22.25 0.72 -8.49
N GLY A 251 21.49 -0.37 -8.57
CA GLY A 251 21.57 -1.34 -9.64
C GLY A 251 20.85 -0.88 -10.91
N LYS A 252 20.86 -1.75 -11.91
CA LYS A 252 20.16 -1.56 -13.18
C LYS A 252 19.46 -2.84 -13.57
N ARG A 253 18.23 -2.74 -14.05
CA ARG A 253 17.48 -3.87 -14.60
C ARG A 253 16.91 -3.48 -15.97
N GLN A 254 16.89 -4.43 -16.90
CA GLN A 254 16.23 -4.23 -18.18
C GLN A 254 14.72 -4.06 -17.94
N ASN A 255 14.11 -3.02 -18.52
CA ASN A 255 12.67 -2.86 -18.46
C ASN A 255 12.01 -4.01 -19.24
N LEU A 256 10.98 -4.62 -18.63
CA LEU A 256 10.32 -5.81 -19.19
C LEU A 256 9.41 -5.47 -20.37
N CYS A 257 8.97 -4.22 -20.49
CA CYS A 257 8.03 -3.76 -21.52
C CYS A 257 8.75 -2.98 -22.64
N GLU A 258 9.90 -2.37 -22.34
CA GLU A 258 10.64 -1.52 -23.27
C GLU A 258 12.12 -1.95 -23.39
N GLU A 259 12.50 -2.50 -24.54
CA GLU A 259 13.83 -3.09 -24.78
C GLU A 259 14.99 -2.08 -24.67
N ASN A 260 14.72 -0.77 -24.75
CA ASN A 260 15.73 0.28 -24.68
C ASN A 260 15.69 1.09 -23.37
N VAL A 261 14.85 0.70 -22.41
CA VAL A 261 14.74 1.36 -21.11
C VAL A 261 15.41 0.50 -20.04
N ILE A 262 16.24 1.15 -19.23
CA ILE A 262 16.88 0.55 -18.06
C ILE A 262 16.26 1.18 -16.83
N ASP A 263 15.61 0.36 -16.02
CA ASP A 263 15.04 0.77 -14.74
C ASP A 263 16.14 0.77 -13.66
N PRO A 264 16.29 1.86 -12.89
CA PRO A 264 17.21 1.87 -11.76
C PRO A 264 16.66 0.99 -10.64
N VAL A 265 17.51 0.15 -10.07
CA VAL A 265 17.18 -0.63 -8.86
C VAL A 265 17.74 0.13 -7.67
N PRO A 266 16.91 0.56 -6.70
CA PRO A 266 17.40 1.35 -5.58
C PRO A 266 18.48 0.65 -4.77
N LEU A 267 19.44 1.44 -4.27
CA LEU A 267 20.34 1.03 -3.20
C LEU A 267 19.60 1.15 -1.87
N HIS A 268 19.45 0.03 -1.16
CA HIS A 268 18.86 -0.02 0.17
C HIS A 268 19.93 0.13 1.26
N LEU A 269 19.60 0.91 2.29
CA LEU A 269 20.40 1.10 3.48
C LEU A 269 19.52 0.92 4.72
N ARG A 270 20.01 0.16 5.71
CA ARG A 270 19.38 0.04 7.04
C ARG A 270 20.29 0.60 8.11
N PHE A 271 19.74 1.43 8.98
CA PHE A 271 20.45 2.06 10.09
C PHE A 271 20.04 1.42 11.40
N GLU A 272 21.03 0.96 12.16
CA GLU A 272 20.88 0.37 13.48
C GLU A 272 21.80 1.11 14.46
N SER A 273 21.70 0.80 15.76
CA SER A 273 22.54 1.46 16.77
C SER A 273 24.03 1.18 16.52
N GLY A 274 24.76 2.18 16.01
CA GLY A 274 26.20 2.10 15.75
C GLY A 274 26.59 1.39 14.44
N LEU A 275 25.62 0.97 13.64
CA LEU A 275 25.83 0.15 12.44
C LEU A 275 25.00 0.67 11.26
N VAL A 276 25.53 0.53 10.05
CA VAL A 276 24.75 0.63 8.81
C VAL A 276 24.89 -0.66 8.01
N ARG A 277 23.79 -1.13 7.42
CA ARG A 277 23.76 -2.22 6.45
C ARG A 277 23.47 -1.66 5.07
N ILE A 278 24.21 -2.10 4.05
CA ILE A 278 24.14 -1.55 2.69
C ILE A 278 24.00 -2.70 1.68
N GLY A 279 23.11 -2.54 0.69
CA GLY A 279 22.94 -3.51 -0.39
C GLY A 279 22.38 -4.85 0.09
N ASP A 280 23.08 -5.95 -0.20
CA ASP A 280 22.73 -7.33 0.20
C ASP A 280 22.97 -7.59 1.71
N ASP A 281 22.60 -6.63 2.56
CA ASP A 281 22.67 -6.67 4.01
C ASP A 281 24.10 -6.64 4.61
N GLU A 282 25.06 -6.06 3.90
CA GLU A 282 26.45 -5.98 4.36
C GLU A 282 26.64 -4.91 5.44
N ALA A 283 27.18 -5.32 6.59
CA ALA A 283 27.22 -4.53 7.83
C ALA A 283 28.54 -3.78 8.04
N PHE A 284 28.45 -2.50 8.41
CA PHE A 284 29.59 -1.61 8.68
C PHE A 284 29.41 -0.82 10.00
N GLU A 285 30.39 -0.92 10.89
CA GLU A 285 30.44 -0.16 12.14
C GLU A 285 30.72 1.33 11.86
N LEU A 286 29.87 2.22 12.37
CA LEU A 286 29.92 3.65 12.08
C LEU A 286 31.19 4.35 12.62
N ASP A 287 31.76 3.82 13.70
CA ASP A 287 32.95 4.37 14.37
C ASP A 287 34.29 3.80 13.84
N ARG A 288 34.25 2.68 13.10
CA ARG A 288 35.43 2.03 12.52
C ARG A 288 35.60 2.26 11.03
N CYS A 289 34.56 2.74 10.36
CA CYS A 289 34.54 2.95 8.92
C CYS A 289 34.34 4.43 8.59
N THR A 290 34.96 4.86 7.48
CA THR A 290 34.70 6.17 6.88
C THR A 290 33.76 6.00 5.70
N PHE A 291 32.79 6.90 5.59
CA PHE A 291 31.78 6.88 4.55
C PHE A 291 31.86 8.13 3.68
N ARG A 292 31.63 7.96 2.39
CA ARG A 292 31.46 9.06 1.44
C ARG A 292 30.24 8.79 0.57
N VAL A 293 29.28 9.71 0.63
CA VAL A 293 28.13 9.71 -0.27
C VAL A 293 28.48 10.43 -1.56
N GLU A 294 28.21 9.79 -2.69
CA GLU A 294 28.46 10.30 -4.03
C GLU A 294 27.14 10.36 -4.81
N ARG A 295 26.85 11.51 -5.42
CA ARG A 295 25.70 11.63 -6.31
C ARG A 295 26.02 10.99 -7.65
N GLN A 296 25.12 10.15 -8.14
CA GLN A 296 25.14 9.63 -9.48
C GLN A 296 24.06 10.33 -10.29
N ILE A 297 24.48 11.03 -11.34
CA ILE A 297 23.54 11.55 -12.32
C ILE A 297 23.19 10.38 -13.23
N PHE A 298 22.08 9.72 -12.93
CA PHE A 298 21.38 8.98 -13.96
C PHE A 298 20.68 10.01 -14.84
N ALA A 299 20.89 9.95 -16.15
CA ALA A 299 19.98 10.57 -17.08
C ALA A 299 18.63 9.83 -16.94
N LEU A 300 17.82 10.25 -15.97
CA LEU A 300 16.40 9.91 -15.94
C LEU A 300 15.84 10.54 -17.22
N PHE A 301 15.48 9.70 -18.19
CA PHE A 301 15.13 10.14 -19.53
C PHE A 301 13.95 11.14 -19.53
N SER A 302 14.11 12.05 -20.48
CA SER A 302 13.22 13.03 -21.08
C SER A 302 11.73 12.67 -21.15
N ASP A 303 10.90 13.68 -20.89
CA ASP A 303 9.59 13.95 -21.49
C ASP A 303 8.51 12.84 -21.50
N PHE A 304 7.69 12.81 -20.45
CA PHE A 304 6.26 12.53 -20.61
C PHE A 304 5.54 13.79 -21.15
N GLN A 305 5.84 14.16 -22.40
CA GLN A 305 4.94 15.00 -23.20
C GLN A 305 4.37 14.17 -24.35
N GLY A 306 3.13 13.72 -24.15
CA GLY A 306 2.17 13.45 -25.24
C GLY A 306 2.42 12.22 -26.11
N ALA A 307 1.80 11.10 -25.74
CA ALA A 307 1.32 10.13 -26.73
C ALA A 307 -0.22 10.24 -26.82
N ARG A 308 -0.68 11.07 -27.76
CA ARG A 308 -1.98 10.86 -28.43
C ARG A 308 -1.74 9.88 -29.58
N GLY A 309 -2.57 8.84 -29.69
CA GLY A 309 -2.59 7.86 -30.80
C GLY A 309 -1.77 6.61 -30.46
N CYS A 310 -2.29 5.38 -30.54
CA CYS A 310 -3.41 4.82 -31.30
C CYS A 310 -4.25 3.86 -30.46
#